data_AF-A0AAU5YGF4-F1
#
_entry.id   AF-A0AAU5YGF4-F1
#
_cell.length_a   1.000
_cell.length_b   1.000
_cell.length_c   1.000
_cell.angle_alpha   90.00
_cell.angle_beta   90.00
_cell.angle_gamma   90.00
#
_symmetry.space_group_name_H-M   'P 1'
#
loop_
_entity.id
_entity.type
_entity.pdbx_description
1 polymer ?
#
loop_
_entity_poly.entity_id
_entity_poly.type
_entity_poly.pdbx_seq_one_letter_code
_entity_poly.pdbx_strand_id
1 'polypeptide(L)'
;MSEFTDGTLGRYLGQQPGMRQALLHDAAQHMQVEALRRTLDMVERALDDEGVPHNVRHRVINRVVWGEPEGYVDVRARMQEQVLAAYNLPTELTDAWKAIHNGAGPVRPGEEQT
;
A
#
# COMPACT_ATOMS: atom_id res chain seq x y z
N MET A 1 -10.23 -2.37 17.83
CA MET A 1 -9.11 -2.64 16.93
C MET A 1 -8.23 -3.68 17.57
N SER A 2 -7.74 -4.66 16.81
CA SER A 2 -6.78 -5.62 17.33
C SER A 2 -5.37 -5.02 17.31
N GLU A 3 -4.58 -5.33 18.34
CA GLU A 3 -3.16 -4.96 18.39
C GLU A 3 -2.37 -5.57 17.21
N PHE A 4 -2.86 -6.69 16.67
CA PHE A 4 -2.25 -7.37 15.54
C PHE A 4 -2.35 -6.55 14.26
N THR A 5 -3.53 -6.05 13.92
CA THR A 5 -3.74 -5.25 12.70
C THR A 5 -2.91 -3.96 12.74
N ASP A 6 -2.87 -3.30 13.91
CA ASP A 6 -2.03 -2.11 14.12
C ASP A 6 -0.53 -2.41 14.01
N GLY A 7 -0.07 -3.49 14.64
CA GLY A 7 1.33 -3.93 14.55
C GLY A 7 1.73 -4.28 13.12
N THR A 8 0.83 -4.97 12.39
CA THR A 8 1.02 -5.36 11.01
C THR A 8 1.15 -4.15 10.08
N LEU A 9 0.23 -3.18 10.21
CA LEU A 9 0.27 -1.93 9.44
C LEU A 9 1.54 -1.12 9.78
N GLY A 10 1.91 -1.03 11.06
CA GLY A 10 3.10 -0.33 11.51
C GLY A 10 4.39 -0.90 10.94
N ARG A 11 4.50 -2.24 10.83
CA ARG A 11 5.62 -2.91 10.15
C ARG A 11 5.64 -2.63 8.66
N TYR A 12 4.49 -2.72 7.99
CA TYR A 12 4.36 -2.42 6.56
C TYR A 12 4.83 -1.00 6.23
N LEU A 13 4.35 -0.01 6.98
CA LEU A 13 4.75 1.39 6.80
C LEU A 13 6.23 1.63 7.17
N GLY A 14 6.77 0.87 8.12
CA GLY A 14 8.17 0.95 8.52
C GLY A 14 9.15 0.42 7.46
N GLN A 15 8.70 -0.44 6.53
CA GLN A 15 9.51 -0.96 5.44
C GLN A 15 9.57 -0.02 4.22
N GLN A 16 8.67 0.96 4.13
CA GLN A 16 8.65 1.91 3.02
C GLN A 16 9.50 3.16 3.35
N PRO A 17 10.60 3.41 2.62
CA PRO A 17 11.44 4.58 2.84
C PRO A 17 10.62 5.87 2.71
N GLY A 18 10.76 6.79 3.67
CA GLY A 18 10.08 8.09 3.64
C GLY A 18 8.58 8.07 3.96
N MET A 19 7.93 6.90 4.07
CA MET A 19 6.48 6.81 4.27
C MET A 19 6.01 7.39 5.60
N ARG A 20 6.78 7.22 6.68
CA ARG A 20 6.48 7.88 7.97
C ARG A 20 6.47 9.40 7.87
N GLN A 21 7.38 9.97 7.08
CA GLN A 21 7.48 11.42 6.91
C GLN A 21 6.43 11.93 5.94
N ALA A 22 6.11 11.16 4.89
CA ALA A 22 4.99 11.43 3.99
C ALA A 22 3.66 11.46 4.75
N LEU A 23 3.41 10.55 5.69
CA LEU A 23 2.18 10.54 6.50
C LEU A 23 1.98 11.80 7.36
N LEU A 24 3.06 12.49 7.73
CA LEU A 24 2.98 13.72 8.52
C LEU A 24 2.64 14.95 7.67
N HIS A 25 2.92 14.91 6.36
CA HIS A 25 2.87 16.08 5.49
C HIS A 25 1.90 15.92 4.30
N ASP A 26 1.49 14.69 3.99
CA ASP A 26 0.59 14.35 2.90
C ASP A 26 -0.74 13.79 3.44
N ALA A 27 -1.77 14.62 3.39
CA ALA A 27 -3.12 14.25 3.82
C ALA A 27 -3.71 13.11 2.98
N ALA A 28 -3.35 12.98 1.70
CA ALA A 28 -3.84 11.90 0.86
C ALA A 28 -3.25 10.55 1.29
N GLN A 29 -1.95 10.51 1.60
CA GLN A 29 -1.32 9.29 2.15
C GLN A 29 -1.91 8.92 3.51
N HIS A 30 -2.18 9.92 4.37
CA HIS A 30 -2.83 9.68 5.66
C HIS A 30 -4.23 9.05 5.48
N MET A 31 -5.05 9.60 4.59
CA MET A 31 -6.37 9.02 4.30
C MET A 31 -6.28 7.60 3.72
N GLN A 32 -5.31 7.32 2.86
CA GLN A 32 -5.12 5.98 2.29
C GLN A 32 -4.74 4.96 3.37
N VAL A 33 -3.86 5.33 4.31
CA VAL A 33 -3.49 4.47 5.43
C VAL A 33 -4.67 4.23 6.36
N GLU A 34 -5.46 5.25 6.67
CA GLU A 34 -6.68 5.10 7.47
C GLU A 34 -7.74 4.24 6.75
N ALA A 35 -7.88 4.36 5.44
CA ALA A 35 -8.76 3.50 4.65
C ALA A 35 -8.30 2.03 4.68
N LEU A 36 -6.99 1.78 4.54
CA LEU A 36 -6.41 0.45 4.65
C LEU A 36 -6.64 -0.13 6.06
N ARG A 37 -6.41 0.67 7.11
CA ARG A 37 -6.65 0.30 8.50
C ARG A 37 -8.09 -0.15 8.73
N ARG A 38 -9.07 0.66 8.32
CA ARG A 38 -10.51 0.32 8.43
C ARG A 38 -10.88 -0.93 7.65
N THR A 39 -10.26 -1.15 6.49
CA THR A 39 -10.52 -2.33 5.66
C THR A 39 -10.01 -3.59 6.33
N LEU A 40 -8.80 -3.57 6.92
CA LEU A 40 -8.25 -4.72 7.64
C LEU A 40 -9.08 -5.07 8.88
N ASP A 41 -9.58 -4.06 9.61
CA ASP A 41 -10.50 -4.26 10.73
C ASP A 41 -11.81 -4.94 10.30
N MET A 42 -12.39 -4.50 9.17
CA MET A 42 -13.59 -5.12 8.62
C MET A 42 -13.36 -6.58 8.23
N VAL A 43 -12.22 -6.87 7.60
CA VAL A 43 -11.83 -8.24 7.25
C VAL A 43 -11.63 -9.10 8.49
N GLU A 44 -10.93 -8.59 9.50
CA GLU A 44 -10.71 -9.32 10.75
C GLU A 44 -12.02 -9.69 11.44
N ARG A 45 -12.97 -8.74 11.51
CA ARG A 45 -14.32 -8.97 12.06
C ARG A 45 -15.11 -9.97 11.23
N ALA A 46 -15.16 -9.80 9.91
CA ALA A 46 -15.88 -10.73 9.04
C ALA A 46 -15.35 -12.17 9.20
N LEU A 47 -14.03 -12.35 9.33
CA LEU A 47 -13.46 -13.67 9.58
C LEU A 47 -13.79 -14.20 10.99
N ASP A 48 -13.87 -13.32 12.00
CA ASP A 48 -14.29 -13.71 13.35
C ASP A 48 -15.75 -14.17 13.37
N ASP A 49 -16.63 -13.45 12.68
CA ASP A 49 -18.06 -13.76 12.54
C ASP A 49 -18.29 -15.12 11.85
N GLU A 50 -17.42 -15.48 10.90
CA GLU A 50 -17.38 -16.80 10.24
C GLU A 50 -16.69 -17.90 11.08
N GLY A 51 -16.30 -17.59 12.32
CA GLY A 51 -15.67 -18.55 13.24
C GLY A 51 -14.24 -18.94 12.86
N VAL A 52 -13.54 -18.12 12.06
CA VAL A 52 -12.19 -18.42 11.61
C VAL A 52 -11.21 -18.33 12.79
N PRO A 53 -10.40 -19.38 13.04
CA PRO A 53 -9.41 -19.37 14.11
C PRO A 53 -8.44 -18.19 14.01
N HIS A 54 -8.06 -17.63 15.15
CA HIS A 54 -7.23 -16.43 15.26
C HIS A 54 -5.90 -16.54 14.48
N ASN A 55 -5.23 -17.69 14.52
CA ASN A 55 -4.02 -17.96 13.76
C ASN A 55 -4.24 -17.92 12.23
N VAL A 56 -5.41 -18.34 11.76
CA VAL A 56 -5.77 -18.30 10.33
C VAL A 56 -6.07 -16.86 9.90
N ARG A 57 -6.79 -16.09 10.74
CA ARG A 57 -7.05 -14.67 10.51
C ARG A 57 -5.76 -13.88 10.34
N HIS A 58 -4.80 -14.09 11.22
CA HIS A 58 -3.48 -13.44 11.15
C HIS A 58 -2.77 -13.74 9.83
N ARG A 59 -2.76 -15.00 9.39
CA ARG A 59 -2.16 -15.34 8.08
C ARG A 59 -2.87 -14.66 6.91
N VAL A 60 -4.20 -14.57 6.94
CA VAL A 60 -4.98 -13.91 5.88
C VAL A 60 -4.67 -12.42 5.84
N ILE A 61 -4.70 -11.74 6.98
CA ILE A 61 -4.34 -10.32 7.10
C ILE A 61 -2.90 -10.10 6.60
N ASN A 62 -1.97 -10.97 6.96
CA ASN A 62 -0.59 -10.88 6.50
C ASN A 62 -0.49 -11.01 4.97
N ARG A 63 -1.23 -11.95 4.36
CA ARG A 63 -1.26 -12.09 2.90
C ARG A 63 -1.89 -10.90 2.20
N VAL A 64 -2.89 -10.26 2.81
CA VAL A 64 -3.48 -9.03 2.26
C VAL A 64 -2.47 -7.88 2.26
N VAL A 65 -1.66 -7.77 3.31
CA VAL A 65 -0.69 -6.67 3.45
C VAL A 65 0.61 -6.91 2.68
N TRP A 66 1.15 -8.14 2.70
CA TRP A 66 2.47 -8.48 2.13
C TRP A 66 2.44 -9.43 0.93
N GLY A 67 1.26 -9.92 0.53
CA GLY A 67 1.10 -10.83 -0.60
C GLY A 67 1.49 -12.27 -0.26
N GLU A 68 1.48 -13.13 -1.28
CA GLU A 68 2.08 -14.46 -1.21
C GLU A 68 3.32 -14.56 -2.12
N PRO A 69 4.43 -15.12 -1.63
CA PRO A 69 4.70 -15.47 -0.23
C PRO A 69 4.88 -14.22 0.66
N GLU A 70 4.68 -14.39 1.97
CA GLU A 70 4.78 -13.31 2.96
C GLU A 70 6.13 -12.58 2.84
N GLY A 71 6.09 -11.28 2.52
CA GLY A 71 7.28 -10.43 2.44
C GLY A 71 7.93 -10.32 1.05
N TYR A 72 7.38 -10.94 0.01
CA TYR A 72 8.00 -10.95 -1.33
C TYR A 72 7.33 -10.07 -2.39
N VAL A 73 6.10 -9.62 -2.16
CA VAL A 73 5.37 -8.83 -3.16
C VAL A 73 4.88 -7.55 -2.51
N ASP A 74 5.33 -6.40 -3.01
CA ASP A 74 4.67 -5.13 -2.71
C ASP A 74 3.25 -5.18 -3.30
N VAL A 75 2.29 -5.60 -2.48
CA VAL A 75 0.89 -5.76 -2.88
C VAL A 75 0.34 -4.44 -3.40
N ARG A 76 0.82 -3.31 -2.88
CA ARG A 76 0.41 -2.00 -3.38
C ARG A 76 0.87 -1.78 -4.81
N ALA A 77 2.12 -2.10 -5.14
CA ALA A 77 2.62 -2.03 -6.51
C ALA A 77 1.81 -2.94 -7.44
N ARG A 78 1.52 -4.18 -7.01
CA ARG A 78 0.75 -5.14 -7.82
C ARG A 78 -0.73 -4.74 -7.98
N MET A 79 -1.37 -4.25 -6.92
CA MET A 79 -2.76 -3.81 -6.95
C MET A 79 -2.90 -2.53 -7.77
N GLN A 80 -1.91 -1.64 -7.69
CA GLN A 80 -1.82 -0.46 -8.53
C GLN A 80 -1.61 -0.84 -10.00
N GLU A 81 -0.74 -1.79 -10.32
CA GLU A 81 -0.59 -2.33 -11.67
C GLU A 81 -1.88 -2.97 -12.20
N GLN A 82 -2.59 -3.73 -11.37
CA GLN A 82 -3.86 -4.34 -11.74
C GLN A 82 -4.97 -3.31 -11.97
N VAL A 83 -5.02 -2.26 -11.14
CA VAL A 83 -5.94 -1.13 -11.34
C VAL A 83 -5.60 -0.42 -12.65
N LEU A 84 -4.33 -0.08 -12.88
CA LEU A 84 -3.90 0.57 -14.12
C LEU A 84 -4.22 -0.29 -15.36
N ALA A 85 -4.03 -1.61 -15.27
CA ALA A 85 -4.37 -2.55 -16.32
C ALA A 85 -5.89 -2.69 -16.54
N ALA A 86 -6.70 -2.67 -15.48
CA ALA A 86 -8.16 -2.76 -15.57
C ALA A 86 -8.80 -1.51 -16.18
N TYR A 87 -8.15 -0.34 -16.06
CA TYR A 87 -8.65 0.93 -16.60
C TYR A 87 -8.20 1.22 -18.04
N ASN A 88 -7.44 0.34 -18.72
CA ASN A 88 -6.92 0.55 -20.08
C ASN A 88 -6.33 1.96 -20.27
N LEU A 89 -5.62 2.46 -19.26
CA LEU A 89 -5.06 3.81 -19.32
C LEU A 89 -4.00 3.85 -20.43
N PRO A 90 -3.95 4.93 -21.25
CA PRO A 90 -2.90 5.12 -22.23
C PRO A 90 -1.52 4.99 -21.59
N THR A 91 -0.58 4.35 -22.27
CA THR A 91 0.78 4.05 -21.75
C THR A 91 1.46 5.30 -21.18
N GLU A 92 1.28 6.45 -21.83
CA GLU A 92 1.84 7.75 -21.40
C GLU A 92 1.35 8.20 -20.02
N LEU A 93 0.08 7.92 -19.68
CA LEU A 93 -0.51 8.24 -18.39
C LEU A 93 0.00 7.29 -17.30
N THR A 94 0.25 6.05 -17.67
CA THR A 94 0.81 5.01 -16.79
C THR A 94 2.27 5.33 -16.43
N ASP A 95 3.05 5.78 -17.40
CA ASP A 95 4.45 6.17 -17.22
C ASP A 95 4.61 7.47 -16.43
N ALA A 96 3.76 8.46 -16.69
CA ALA A 96 3.70 9.69 -15.89
C ALA A 96 3.34 9.40 -14.42
N TRP A 97 2.40 8.49 -14.18
CA TRP A 97 2.02 8.08 -12.82
C TRP A 97 3.14 7.34 -12.09
N LYS A 98 3.85 6.42 -12.78
CA LYS A 98 5.02 5.71 -12.26
C LYS A 98 6.17 6.65 -11.91
N ALA A 99 6.43 7.68 -12.74
CA ALA A 99 7.47 8.67 -12.48
C ALA A 99 7.19 9.48 -11.19
N ILE A 100 5.93 9.87 -10.97
CA ILE A 100 5.50 10.61 -9.76
C ILE A 100 5.66 9.77 -8.49
N HIS A 101 5.42 8.46 -8.57
CA HIS A 101 5.40 7.58 -7.39
C HIS A 101 6.74 6.88 -7.09
N ASN A 102 7.63 6.72 -8.09
CA ASN A 102 8.95 6.11 -7.92
C ASN A 102 10.06 7.11 -7.56
N GLY A 103 9.73 8.37 -7.23
CA GLY A 103 10.69 9.35 -6.75
C GLY A 103 11.69 9.87 -7.79
N ALA A 104 11.52 9.55 -9.07
CA ALA A 104 12.19 10.26 -10.15
C ALA A 104 11.39 11.53 -10.42
N GLY A 105 11.64 12.57 -9.62
CA GLY A 105 11.06 13.89 -9.83
C GLY A 105 11.20 14.30 -11.30
N PRO A 106 10.21 15.01 -11.88
CA PRO A 106 10.28 15.41 -13.27
C PRO A 106 11.52 16.28 -13.45
N VAL A 107 12.50 15.79 -14.22
CA VAL A 107 13.61 16.61 -14.68
C VAL A 107 12.98 17.75 -15.46
N ARG A 108 13.06 18.96 -14.89
CA ARG A 108 12.61 20.17 -15.59
C ARG A 108 13.49 20.31 -16.83
N PRO A 109 12.92 20.45 -18.03
CA PRO A 109 13.71 20.74 -19.21
C PRO A 109 14.27 22.16 -19.05
N GLY A 110 15.56 22.30 -18.75
CA GLY A 110 16.19 23.63 -18.70
C GLY A 110 17.44 23.82 -17.86
N GLU A 111 17.97 22.82 -17.14
CA GLU A 111 19.24 22.99 -16.42
C GLU A 111 20.39 22.35 -17.22
N GLU A 112 21.04 23.18 -18.03
CA GLU A 112 22.34 22.88 -18.64
C GLU A 112 23.39 22.68 -17.53
N GLN A 113 24.09 21.55 -17.58
CA GLN A 113 25.25 21.29 -16.73
C GLN A 113 26.35 22.30 -17.07
N THR A 114 26.77 23.06 -16.05
CA THR A 114 28.09 23.71 -16.00
C THR A 114 28.94 23.04 -14.95
#